data_AF-A0A7S4LM91-F1
#
_entry.id   AF-A0A7S4LM91-F1
#
_cell.length_a   1.000
_cell.length_b   1.000
_cell.length_c   1.000
_cell.angle_alpha   90.00
_cell.angle_beta   90.00
_cell.angle_gamma   90.00
#
_symmetry.space_group_name_H-M   'P 1'
#
loop_
_entity.id
_entity.type
_entity.pdbx_description
1 polymer ?
#
loop_
_entity_poly.entity_id
_entity_poly.type
_entity_poly.pdbx_seq_one_letter_code
_entity_poly.pdbx_strand_id
1 'polypeptide(L)'
;FFFAVVRRFVEPYAMHSALKTTRNVRNEECLIAVDNLTPATRLLREAPLAAVPTDGLRGFCHSCFMERSDPSYSYTCEDCNLSGEFCSSECQERFKQIHAGVECDILNCLSFETEEGADTKELRLGIRLLATANAAPKAME
;
A
#
# COMPACT_ATOMS: atom_id res chain seq x y z
N PHE A 1 -10.63 9.07 -8.44
CA PHE A 1 -9.89 7.82 -8.22
C PHE A 1 -9.22 7.90 -6.86
N PHE A 2 -9.69 7.14 -5.87
CA PHE A 2 -9.15 7.17 -4.50
C PHE A 2 -8.27 5.94 -4.28
N PHE A 3 -7.00 6.16 -3.97
CA PHE A 3 -6.14 5.13 -3.42
C PHE A 3 -6.24 5.20 -1.90
N ALA A 4 -6.60 4.10 -1.24
CA ALA A 4 -6.48 4.01 0.20
C ALA A 4 -5.01 3.73 0.54
N VAL A 5 -4.28 4.78 0.90
CA VAL A 5 -2.88 4.73 1.31
C VAL A 5 -2.82 5.15 2.78
N VAL A 6 -2.62 4.19 3.68
CA VAL A 6 -2.37 4.50 5.08
C VAL A 6 -0.87 4.70 5.27
N ARG A 7 -0.51 5.86 5.82
CA ARG A 7 0.87 6.20 6.19
C ARG A 7 1.00 6.01 7.69
N ARG A 8 2.01 5.24 8.13
CA ARG A 8 2.49 5.33 9.50
C ARG A 8 3.58 6.40 9.49
N PHE A 9 3.43 7.45 10.29
CA PHE A 9 4.54 8.36 10.59
C PHE A 9 5.51 7.59 11.50
N VAL A 10 6.31 6.69 10.92
CA VAL A 10 7.49 6.13 11.59
C VAL A 10 8.67 6.66 10.82
N GLU A 11 9.55 7.33 11.56
CA GLU A 11 10.85 7.89 11.19
C GLU A 11 11.13 8.04 9.69
N PRO A 12 11.19 9.27 9.18
CA PRO A 12 11.28 9.52 7.75
C PRO A 12 12.61 9.01 7.20
N TYR A 13 12.57 7.90 6.48
CA TYR A 13 13.62 7.47 5.58
C TYR A 13 13.69 8.46 4.41
N ALA A 14 14.41 9.56 4.65
CA ALA A 14 14.68 10.69 3.75
C ALA A 14 13.59 11.78 3.64
N MET A 15 13.41 12.57 4.71
CA MET A 15 12.88 13.93 4.52
C MET A 15 13.78 14.71 3.57
N HIS A 16 13.19 15.43 2.62
CA HIS A 16 13.90 16.51 1.95
C HIS A 16 14.40 17.49 3.02
N SER A 17 15.62 18.00 2.89
CA SER A 17 16.25 18.93 3.85
C SER A 17 15.45 20.20 4.12
N ALA A 18 14.39 20.45 3.34
CA ALA A 18 13.52 21.61 3.40
C ALA A 18 12.30 21.42 4.31
N LEU A 19 12.12 20.25 4.93
CA LEU A 19 11.01 19.97 5.85
C LEU A 19 11.50 19.51 7.23
N LYS A 20 10.76 19.89 8.28
CA LYS A 20 10.98 19.43 9.65
C LYS A 20 9.65 19.09 10.34
N THR A 21 9.68 18.08 11.20
CA THR A 21 8.56 17.74 12.09
C THR A 21 8.49 18.71 13.27
N THR A 22 7.30 19.20 13.59
CA THR A 22 7.01 20.05 14.75
C THR A 22 5.63 19.72 15.33
N ARG A 23 5.23 20.42 16.39
CA ARG A 23 3.85 20.39 16.90
C ARG A 23 3.14 21.70 16.64
N ASN A 24 1.87 21.63 16.23
CA ASN A 24 1.03 22.80 16.02
C ASN A 24 0.49 23.35 17.37
N VAL A 25 -0.28 24.44 17.32
CA VAL A 25 -0.90 25.06 18.51
C VAL A 25 -1.90 24.16 19.24
N ARG A 26 -2.34 23.06 18.60
CA ARG A 26 -3.20 22.01 19.19
C ARG A 26 -2.39 20.82 19.69
N ASN A 27 -1.06 20.93 19.71
CA ASN A 27 -0.11 19.88 20.10
C ASN A 27 -0.11 18.64 19.18
N GLU A 28 -0.59 18.77 17.95
CA GLU A 28 -0.60 17.71 16.93
C GLU A 28 0.69 17.74 16.11
N GLU A 29 1.21 16.58 15.72
CA GLU A 29 2.41 16.49 14.88
C GLU A 29 2.14 17.00 13.46
N CYS A 30 3.04 17.82 12.93
CA CYS A 30 2.93 18.38 11.60
C CYS A 30 4.30 18.58 10.94
N LEU A 31 4.28 18.85 9.63
CA LEU A 31 5.45 19.19 8.84
C LEU A 31 5.47 20.70 8.57
N ILE A 32 6.62 21.34 8.77
CA ILE A 32 6.86 22.74 8.40
C ILE A 32 8.00 22.83 7.39
N ALA A 33 7.93 23.82 6.50
CA ALA A 33 9.05 24.19 5.67
C ALA A 33 10.12 24.89 6.51
N VAL A 34 11.38 24.48 6.36
CA VAL A 34 12.55 25.13 7.00
C VAL A 34 13.34 26.02 6.06
N ASP A 35 12.99 26.02 4.76
CA ASP A 35 13.58 26.85 3.71
C ASP A 35 12.51 27.46 2.82
N ASN A 36 12.89 28.48 2.04
CA ASN A 36 12.04 29.07 1.01
C ASN A 36 11.72 28.04 -0.08
N LEU A 37 10.43 27.90 -0.38
CA LEU A 37 9.94 26.99 -1.41
C LEU A 37 9.69 27.74 -2.71
N THR A 38 10.04 27.13 -3.84
CA THR A 38 9.65 27.62 -5.16
C THR A 38 8.47 26.80 -5.70
N PRO A 39 7.63 27.35 -6.59
CA PRO A 39 6.68 26.54 -7.34
C PRO A 39 7.41 25.35 -7.99
N ALA A 40 6.83 24.15 -7.89
CA ALA A 40 7.40 22.86 -8.32
C ALA A 40 8.54 22.27 -7.47
N THR A 41 8.92 22.86 -6.32
CA THR A 41 9.84 22.17 -5.38
C THR A 41 9.24 20.84 -4.92
N ARG A 42 9.95 19.74 -5.14
CA ARG A 42 9.54 18.39 -4.70
C ARG A 42 9.84 18.20 -3.22
N LEU A 43 8.82 18.34 -2.37
CA LEU A 43 8.97 18.31 -0.91
C LEU A 43 9.15 16.91 -0.32
N LEU A 44 8.52 15.90 -0.93
CA LEU A 44 8.49 14.54 -0.40
C LEU A 44 8.36 13.55 -1.55
N ARG A 45 9.02 12.39 -1.44
CA ARG A 45 8.76 11.21 -2.26
C ARG A 45 8.83 10.00 -1.34
N GLU A 46 7.66 9.44 -1.03
CA GLU A 46 7.53 8.28 -0.15
C GLU A 46 6.84 7.14 -0.88
N ALA A 47 7.31 5.92 -0.64
CA ALA A 47 6.59 4.72 -1.02
C ALA A 47 5.39 4.52 -0.08
N PRO A 48 4.27 3.93 -0.56
CA PRO A 48 3.17 3.58 0.33
C PRO A 48 3.64 2.50 1.32
N LEU A 49 3.21 2.62 2.58
CA LEU A 49 3.46 1.58 3.59
C LEU A 49 2.75 0.28 3.25
N ALA A 50 1.53 0.40 2.72
CA ALA A 50 0.74 -0.65 2.12
C ALA A 50 -0.18 -0.02 1.07
N ALA A 51 -0.52 -0.81 0.05
CA ALA A 51 -1.45 -0.41 -0.99
C ALA A 51 -2.17 -1.66 -1.52
N VAL A 52 -3.41 -1.50 -1.95
CA VAL A 52 -4.22 -2.54 -2.59
C VAL A 52 -4.89 -1.96 -3.84
N PRO A 53 -5.05 -2.75 -4.92
CA PRO A 53 -5.88 -2.34 -6.03
C PRO A 53 -7.34 -2.28 -5.59
N THR A 54 -8.07 -1.24 -6.00
CA THR A 54 -9.51 -1.12 -5.81
C THR A 54 -10.25 -1.80 -6.96
N ASP A 55 -11.47 -2.24 -6.72
CA ASP A 55 -12.32 -2.82 -7.76
C ASP A 55 -12.53 -1.83 -8.93
N GLY A 56 -12.61 -2.35 -10.15
CA GLY A 56 -12.82 -1.54 -11.36
C GLY A 56 -11.55 -0.94 -11.98
N LEU A 57 -10.36 -1.19 -11.43
CA LEU A 57 -9.07 -0.79 -12.04
C LEU A 57 -8.64 -1.70 -13.22
N ARG A 58 -9.54 -1.92 -14.18
CA ARG A 58 -9.19 -2.63 -15.41
C ARG A 58 -8.07 -1.87 -16.13
N GLY A 59 -7.06 -2.58 -16.61
CA GLY A 59 -5.93 -1.98 -17.33
C GLY A 59 -4.87 -1.35 -16.43
N PHE A 60 -4.87 -1.57 -15.11
CA PHE A 60 -3.78 -1.15 -14.23
C PHE A 60 -3.02 -2.34 -13.67
N CYS A 61 -1.71 -2.21 -13.49
CA CYS A 61 -0.92 -3.21 -12.80
C CYS A 61 -1.27 -3.25 -11.30
N HIS A 62 -1.65 -4.41 -10.77
CA HIS A 62 -2.03 -4.60 -9.36
C HIS A 62 -0.84 -4.53 -8.37
N SER A 63 0.38 -4.34 -8.89
CA SER A 63 1.62 -4.26 -8.11
C SER A 63 2.24 -2.87 -8.13
N CYS A 64 2.31 -2.23 -9.31
CA CYS A 64 2.94 -0.91 -9.48
C CYS A 64 1.97 0.22 -9.82
N PHE A 65 0.67 -0.08 -10.00
CA PHE A 65 -0.40 0.90 -10.27
C PHE A 65 -0.22 1.73 -11.54
N MET A 66 0.68 1.32 -12.44
CA MET A 66 0.81 1.94 -13.76
C MET A 66 -0.28 1.43 -14.69
N GLU A 67 -0.83 2.34 -15.50
CA GLU A 67 -1.73 2.01 -16.59
C GLU A 67 -1.04 1.12 -17.62
N ARG A 68 -1.81 0.23 -18.22
CA ARG A 68 -1.37 -0.76 -19.19
C ARG A 68 -2.31 -0.75 -20.37
N SER A 69 -1.73 -0.84 -21.56
CA SER A 69 -2.46 -1.07 -22.79
C SER A 69 -2.85 -2.55 -23.00
N ASP A 70 -2.10 -3.50 -22.43
CA ASP A 70 -2.39 -4.94 -22.57
C ASP A 70 -1.84 -5.79 -21.40
N PRO A 71 -2.69 -6.50 -20.64
CA PRO A 71 -2.26 -7.35 -19.56
C PRO A 71 -1.67 -8.71 -19.95
N SER A 72 -0.38 -8.76 -20.30
CA SER A 72 0.33 -10.00 -20.65
C SER A 72 0.56 -11.00 -19.50
N TYR A 73 0.35 -10.59 -18.24
CA TYR A 73 0.55 -11.44 -17.07
C TYR A 73 -0.64 -11.32 -16.14
N SER A 74 -1.25 -12.46 -15.82
CA SER A 74 -2.36 -12.60 -14.88
C SER A 74 -2.06 -13.66 -13.84
N TYR A 75 -2.69 -13.53 -12.68
CA TYR A 75 -2.63 -14.49 -11.59
C TYR A 75 -4.02 -14.66 -11.01
N THR A 76 -4.38 -15.89 -10.69
CA THR A 76 -5.54 -16.22 -9.85
C THR A 76 -5.04 -17.20 -8.80
N CYS A 77 -5.26 -16.88 -7.54
CA CYS A 77 -5.03 -17.80 -6.43
C CYS A 77 -6.12 -18.87 -6.42
N GLU A 78 -5.73 -20.15 -6.38
CA GLU A 78 -6.68 -21.26 -6.36
C GLU A 78 -7.35 -21.43 -4.99
N ASP A 79 -6.70 -20.98 -3.91
CA ASP A 79 -7.20 -21.16 -2.53
C ASP A 79 -8.29 -20.14 -2.18
N CYS A 80 -8.07 -18.85 -2.49
CA CYS A 80 -8.97 -17.76 -2.10
C CYS A 80 -9.60 -17.01 -3.28
N ASN A 81 -9.41 -17.48 -4.52
CA ASN A 81 -9.91 -16.87 -5.76
C ASN A 81 -9.49 -15.41 -6.01
N LEU A 82 -8.47 -14.91 -5.30
CA LEU A 82 -7.97 -13.56 -5.52
C LEU A 82 -7.23 -13.51 -6.85
N SER A 83 -7.61 -12.58 -7.72
CA SER A 83 -6.98 -12.41 -9.02
C SER A 83 -6.29 -11.04 -9.18
N GLY A 84 -5.40 -10.96 -10.17
CA GLY A 84 -4.76 -9.71 -10.56
C GLY A 84 -4.06 -9.74 -11.90
N GLU A 85 -3.78 -8.54 -12.41
CA GLU A 85 -3.13 -8.29 -13.70
C GLU A 85 -1.82 -7.47 -13.51
N PHE A 86 -0.74 -7.81 -14.22
CA PHE A 86 0.61 -7.29 -13.93
C PHE A 86 1.46 -6.94 -15.15
N CYS A 87 2.09 -5.75 -15.17
CA CYS A 87 2.90 -5.26 -16.30
C CYS A 87 4.11 -6.12 -16.65
N SER A 88 4.56 -6.96 -15.73
CA SER A 88 5.68 -7.86 -15.90
C SER A 88 5.52 -9.09 -14.99
N SER A 89 6.28 -10.15 -15.28
CA SER A 89 6.45 -11.29 -14.38
C SER A 89 6.99 -10.86 -13.01
N GLU A 90 7.89 -9.87 -12.96
CA GLU A 90 8.39 -9.30 -11.69
C GLU A 90 7.25 -8.70 -10.85
N CYS A 91 6.35 -7.94 -11.47
CA CYS A 91 5.19 -7.38 -10.77
C CYS A 91 4.25 -8.47 -10.26
N GLN A 92 4.07 -9.54 -11.04
CA GLN A 92 3.26 -10.70 -10.66
C GLN A 92 3.89 -11.45 -9.47
N GLU A 93 5.19 -11.74 -9.51
CA GLU A 93 5.88 -12.44 -8.42
C GLU A 93 5.88 -11.62 -7.14
N ARG A 94 6.11 -10.31 -7.22
CA ARG A 94 5.97 -9.41 -6.06
C ARG A 94 4.57 -9.47 -5.44
N PHE A 95 3.54 -9.51 -6.27
CA PHE A 95 2.16 -9.64 -5.78
C PHE A 95 1.94 -10.99 -5.11
N LYS A 96 2.40 -12.09 -5.72
CA LYS A 96 2.29 -13.44 -5.14
C LYS A 96 2.97 -13.52 -3.78
N GLN A 97 4.16 -12.94 -3.61
CA GLN A 97 4.88 -12.93 -2.33
C GLN A 97 4.09 -12.22 -1.24
N ILE A 98 3.54 -11.04 -1.52
CA ILE A 98 2.69 -10.30 -0.56
C ILE A 98 1.44 -11.11 -0.27
N HIS A 99 0.75 -11.60 -1.30
CA HIS A 99 -0.49 -12.32 -1.14
C HIS A 99 -0.31 -13.64 -0.36
N ALA A 100 0.62 -14.50 -0.75
CA ALA A 100 0.85 -15.79 -0.09
C ALA A 100 1.38 -15.63 1.34
N GLY A 101 2.25 -14.65 1.60
CA GLY A 101 2.83 -14.44 2.93
C GLY A 101 1.94 -13.68 3.91
N VAL A 102 0.93 -12.96 3.44
CA VAL A 102 0.18 -11.99 4.26
C VAL A 102 -1.33 -12.11 4.11
N GLU A 103 -1.85 -12.30 2.89
CA GLU A 103 -3.30 -12.19 2.63
C GLU A 103 -4.01 -13.54 2.51
N CYS A 104 -3.36 -14.55 1.93
CA CYS A 104 -4.03 -15.76 1.42
C CYS A 104 -4.82 -16.52 2.48
N ASP A 105 -4.18 -16.88 3.59
CA ASP A 105 -4.83 -17.65 4.66
C ASP A 105 -6.01 -16.90 5.27
N ILE A 106 -5.86 -15.59 5.47
CA ILE A 106 -6.90 -14.75 6.06
C ILE A 106 -8.09 -14.61 5.10
N LEU A 107 -7.81 -14.36 3.82
CA LEU A 107 -8.86 -14.27 2.80
C LEU A 107 -9.58 -15.60 2.60
N ASN A 108 -8.86 -16.72 2.62
CA ASN A 108 -9.44 -18.05 2.51
C ASN A 108 -10.38 -18.34 3.69
N CYS A 109 -9.96 -18.06 4.93
CA CYS A 109 -10.82 -18.20 6.10
C CYS A 109 -12.10 -17.35 6.01
N LEU A 110 -11.99 -16.12 5.51
CA LEU A 110 -13.13 -15.19 5.44
C LEU A 110 -14.09 -15.49 4.27
N SER A 111 -13.62 -16.14 3.20
CA SER A 111 -14.48 -16.59 2.11
C SER A 111 -15.48 -17.67 2.52
N PHE A 112 -15.30 -18.33 3.68
CA PHE A 112 -16.30 -19.26 4.23
C PHE A 112 -17.44 -18.56 4.98
N GLU A 113 -17.34 -17.27 5.31
CA GLU A 113 -18.24 -16.61 6.26
C GLU A 113 -19.19 -15.56 5.66
N THR A 114 -19.08 -15.21 4.37
CA THR A 114 -19.85 -14.09 3.80
C THR A 114 -20.51 -14.41 2.44
N GLU A 115 -21.85 -14.43 2.41
CA GLU A 115 -22.67 -14.50 1.16
C GLU A 115 -22.73 -13.15 0.41
N GLU A 116 -22.32 -12.06 1.04
CA GLU A 116 -22.14 -10.75 0.40
C GLU A 116 -20.70 -10.31 0.59
N GLY A 117 -19.99 -10.11 -0.52
CA GLY A 117 -18.59 -9.72 -0.55
C GLY A 117 -18.32 -8.51 0.33
N ALA A 118 -17.81 -8.77 1.54
CA ALA A 118 -17.25 -7.76 2.41
C ALA A 118 -16.25 -6.94 1.59
N ASP A 119 -16.29 -5.61 1.73
CA ASP A 119 -15.50 -4.69 0.91
C ASP A 119 -14.00 -5.05 1.00
N THR A 120 -13.54 -5.88 0.04
CA THR A 120 -12.34 -6.71 0.22
C THR A 120 -11.09 -5.84 0.28
N LYS A 121 -11.16 -4.62 -0.26
CA LYS A 121 -10.04 -3.69 -0.34
C LYS A 121 -9.65 -3.10 1.03
N GLU A 122 -10.60 -2.65 1.86
CA GLU A 122 -10.29 -2.11 3.19
C GLU A 122 -9.69 -3.18 4.10
N LEU A 123 -10.28 -4.37 4.07
CA LEU A 123 -9.79 -5.53 4.79
C LEU A 123 -8.36 -5.90 4.36
N ARG A 124 -8.14 -6.05 3.05
CA ARG A 124 -6.81 -6.36 2.51
C ARG A 124 -5.78 -5.29 2.85
N LEU A 125 -6.17 -4.02 2.79
CA LEU A 125 -5.30 -2.93 3.20
C LEU A 125 -4.95 -3.03 4.68
N GLY A 126 -5.93 -3.30 5.55
CA GLY A 126 -5.74 -3.53 6.97
C GLY A 126 -4.78 -4.69 7.26
N ILE A 127 -4.95 -5.82 6.58
CA ILE A 127 -4.07 -6.99 6.68
C ILE A 127 -2.63 -6.62 6.30
N ARG A 128 -2.42 -5.96 5.15
CA ARG A 128 -1.09 -5.51 4.72
C ARG A 128 -0.45 -4.55 5.71
N LEU A 129 -1.22 -3.62 6.29
CA LEU A 129 -0.71 -2.67 7.28
C LEU A 129 -0.25 -3.36 8.57
N LEU A 130 -1.03 -4.33 9.05
CA LEU A 130 -0.68 -5.11 10.24
C LEU A 130 0.58 -5.94 10.00
N ALA A 131 0.71 -6.57 8.83
CA ALA A 131 1.91 -7.30 8.47
C ALA A 131 3.15 -6.39 8.43
N THR A 132 3.05 -5.21 7.80
CA THR A 132 4.16 -4.24 7.79
C THR A 132 4.50 -3.74 9.20
N ALA A 133 3.50 -3.53 10.06
CA ALA A 133 3.72 -3.11 11.43
C ALA A 133 4.45 -4.16 12.28
N ASN A 134 4.17 -5.46 12.04
CA ASN A 134 4.82 -6.58 12.72
C ASN A 134 6.19 -6.93 12.16
N ALA A 135 6.47 -6.59 10.89
CA ALA A 135 7.76 -6.76 10.25
C ALA A 135 8.76 -5.64 10.60
N ALA A 136 8.29 -4.50 11.11
CA ALA A 136 9.18 -3.45 11.60
C ALA A 136 10.02 -4.00 12.76
N PRO A 137 11.35 -3.79 12.78
CA PRO A 137 12.17 -4.18 13.91
C PRO A 137 11.56 -3.55 15.17
N LYS A 138 11.28 -4.36 16.19
CA LYS A 138 10.99 -3.84 17.52
C LYS A 138 12.14 -2.92 17.86
N ALA A 139 11.87 -1.63 18.05
CA ALA A 139 12.86 -0.71 18.58
C ALA A 139 13.42 -1.38 19.85
N MET A 140 14.74 -1.64 19.85
CA MET A 140 15.43 -2.10 21.05
C MET A 140 15.16 -1.06 22.14
N GLU A 141 14.44 -1.47 23.19
CA GLU A 141 14.38 -0.74 24.46
C GLU A 141 15.75 -0.71 25.15
#